data_AF-A0A847NSB7-F1
#
_entry.id   AF-A0A847NSB7-F1
#
_cell.length_a   1.000
_cell.length_b   1.000
_cell.length_c   1.000
_cell.angle_alpha   90.00
_cell.angle_beta   90.00
_cell.angle_gamma   90.00
#
_symmetry.space_group_name_H-M   'P 1'
#
loop_
_entity.id
_entity.type
_entity.pdbx_description
1 polymer ?
#
loop_
_entity_poly.entity_id
_entity_poly.type
_entity_poly.pdbx_seq_one_letter_code
_entity_poly.pdbx_strand_id
1 'polypeptide(L)'
;MEDLMFFLITFVFIFGVLLINYFYKKHKCKLNLSKEFKFLKIKYKLSKKDLDVEKLSLVFVLINSLIISSTATITTMIDMDYIWQIAIGFLILVMEIYLIYGLIGKILIKRKR
;
A
#
# COMPACT_ATOMS: atom_id res chain seq x y z
N MET A 1 -5.67 23.39 4.97
CA MET A 1 -6.84 22.68 5.55
C MET A 1 -7.56 21.87 4.48
N GLU A 2 -7.75 22.44 3.29
CA GLU A 2 -8.37 21.77 2.15
C GLU A 2 -7.61 20.50 1.72
N ASP A 3 -6.29 20.55 1.56
CA ASP A 3 -5.49 19.37 1.18
C ASP A 3 -5.55 18.24 2.22
N LEU A 4 -5.57 18.61 3.51
CA LEU A 4 -5.69 17.66 4.59
C LEU A 4 -7.07 16.99 4.60
N MET A 5 -8.14 17.74 4.33
CA MET A 5 -9.47 17.17 4.19
C MET A 5 -9.56 16.27 2.95
N PHE A 6 -8.99 16.70 1.82
CA PHE A 6 -8.93 15.90 0.61
C PHE A 6 -8.18 14.58 0.84
N PHE A 7 -7.04 14.63 1.51
CA PHE A 7 -6.29 13.45 1.94
C PHE A 7 -7.15 12.52 2.80
N LEU A 8 -7.78 13.05 3.86
CA LEU A 8 -8.57 12.24 4.80
C LEU A 8 -9.77 11.58 4.12
N ILE A 9 -10.51 12.32 3.28
CA ILE A 9 -11.65 11.78 2.54
C ILE A 9 -11.19 10.68 1.59
N THR A 10 -10.14 10.95 0.82
CA THR A 10 -9.57 9.99 -0.14
C THR A 10 -9.05 8.74 0.57
N PHE A 11 -8.36 8.93 1.70
CA PHE A 11 -7.86 7.84 2.54
C PHE A 11 -8.99 6.96 3.06
N VAL A 12 -10.03 7.55 3.68
CA VAL A 12 -11.17 6.79 4.23
C VAL A 12 -11.90 6.02 3.13
N PHE A 13 -12.12 6.66 1.98
CA PHE A 13 -12.78 6.03 0.84
C PHE A 13 -11.98 4.83 0.31
N ILE A 14 -10.70 5.03 0.01
CA ILE A 14 -9.81 3.97 -0.52
C ILE A 14 -9.63 2.86 0.52
N PHE A 15 -9.44 3.22 1.78
CA PHE A 15 -9.32 2.27 2.87
C PHE A 15 -10.58 1.40 2.99
N GLY A 16 -11.78 1.99 2.95
CA GLY A 16 -13.04 1.26 2.94
C GLY A 16 -13.12 0.25 1.79
N VAL A 17 -12.82 0.68 0.56
CA VAL A 17 -12.82 -0.19 -0.63
C VAL A 17 -11.83 -1.36 -0.48
N LEU A 18 -10.60 -1.08 -0.05
CA LEU A 18 -9.57 -2.09 0.14
C LEU A 18 -9.87 -3.03 1.30
N LEU A 19 -10.51 -2.54 2.37
CA LEU A 19 -10.96 -3.32 3.51
C LEU A 19 -12.07 -4.30 3.13
N ILE A 20 -13.06 -3.85 2.33
CA ILE A 20 -14.11 -4.73 1.78
C ILE A 20 -13.48 -5.84 0.93
N ASN A 21 -12.52 -5.49 0.05
CA ASN A 21 -11.78 -6.46 -0.76
C ASN A 21 -10.97 -7.44 0.11
N TYR A 22 -10.42 -6.98 1.23
CA TYR A 22 -9.74 -7.82 2.21
C TYR A 22 -10.70 -8.84 2.83
N PHE A 23 -11.87 -8.42 3.33
CA PHE A 23 -12.86 -9.33 3.91
C PHE A 23 -13.34 -10.36 2.88
N TYR A 24 -13.59 -9.93 1.64
CA TYR A 24 -13.93 -10.84 0.55
C TYR A 24 -12.85 -11.91 0.31
N LYS A 25 -11.57 -11.50 0.26
CA LYS A 25 -10.43 -12.42 0.10
C LYS A 25 -10.21 -13.32 1.31
N LYS A 26 -10.50 -12.82 2.53
CA LYS A 26 -10.44 -13.58 3.78
C LYS A 26 -11.47 -14.70 3.76
N HIS A 27 -12.72 -14.41 3.43
CA HIS A 27 -13.78 -15.41 3.28
C HIS A 27 -13.45 -16.49 2.24
N LYS A 28 -12.72 -16.13 1.17
CA LYS A 28 -12.27 -17.08 0.15
C LYS A 28 -10.96 -17.82 0.48
N CYS A 29 -10.36 -17.61 1.66
CA CYS A 29 -9.05 -18.15 2.05
C CYS A 29 -7.92 -17.84 1.03
N LYS A 30 -8.02 -16.71 0.29
CA LYS A 30 -7.09 -16.34 -0.79
C LYS A 30 -6.05 -15.27 -0.38
N LEU A 31 -5.93 -14.96 0.91
CA LEU A 31 -5.01 -13.92 1.42
C LEU A 31 -3.54 -14.17 1.03
N ASN A 32 -3.10 -15.43 1.03
CA ASN A 32 -1.73 -15.84 0.70
C ASN A 32 -1.32 -15.64 -0.77
N LEU A 33 -2.27 -15.31 -1.66
CA LEU A 33 -2.06 -15.21 -3.11
C LEU A 33 -1.82 -13.78 -3.59
N SER A 34 -1.80 -12.80 -2.68
CA SER A 34 -1.64 -11.40 -3.05
C SER A 34 -0.25 -11.13 -3.68
N LYS A 35 -0.18 -10.12 -4.57
CA LYS A 35 1.05 -9.77 -5.29
C LYS A 35 2.12 -9.25 -4.31
N GLU A 36 1.68 -8.55 -3.27
CA GLU A 36 2.49 -8.00 -2.18
C GLU A 36 3.24 -9.11 -1.43
N PHE A 37 2.54 -10.20 -1.07
CA PHE A 37 3.18 -11.36 -0.43
C PHE A 37 4.20 -12.02 -1.35
N LYS A 38 3.88 -12.19 -2.64
CA LYS A 38 4.83 -12.76 -3.61
C LYS A 38 6.08 -11.90 -3.74
N PHE A 39 5.92 -10.58 -3.80
CA PHE A 39 7.03 -9.64 -3.88
C PHE A 39 7.95 -9.76 -2.65
N LEU A 40 7.40 -9.71 -1.44
CA LEU A 40 8.22 -9.83 -0.22
C LEU A 40 8.88 -11.20 -0.10
N LYS A 41 8.17 -12.27 -0.45
CA LYS A 41 8.71 -13.63 -0.41
C LYS A 41 9.91 -13.80 -1.34
N ILE A 42 9.81 -13.28 -2.57
CA ILE A 42 10.88 -13.37 -3.58
C ILE A 42 12.05 -12.47 -3.19
N LYS A 43 11.79 -11.20 -2.88
CA LYS A 43 12.85 -10.20 -2.63
C LYS A 43 13.61 -10.44 -1.33
N TYR A 44 12.93 -10.91 -0.28
CA TYR A 44 13.50 -11.05 1.06
C TYR A 44 13.66 -12.50 1.53
N LYS A 45 13.41 -13.50 0.66
CA LYS A 45 13.54 -14.95 0.93
C LYS A 45 12.81 -15.38 2.22
N LEU A 46 11.65 -14.78 2.51
CA LEU A 46 10.84 -15.08 3.69
C LEU A 46 10.09 -16.41 3.50
N SER A 47 9.99 -17.25 4.55
CA SER A 47 9.22 -18.50 4.47
C SER A 47 7.75 -18.26 4.84
N LYS A 48 6.83 -19.13 4.38
CA LYS A 48 5.39 -19.04 4.75
C LYS A 48 5.16 -19.14 6.26
N LYS A 49 6.07 -19.79 7.01
CA LYS A 49 5.96 -19.97 8.46
C LYS A 49 6.38 -18.71 9.24
N ASP A 50 7.13 -17.81 8.59
CA ASP A 50 7.66 -16.59 9.22
C ASP A 50 6.68 -15.41 9.14
N LEU A 51 5.54 -15.59 8.44
CA LEU A 51 4.63 -14.51 8.09
C LEU A 51 3.23 -14.79 8.63
N ASP A 52 2.78 -13.93 9.55
CA ASP A 52 1.37 -13.85 9.92
C ASP A 52 0.62 -13.16 8.79
N VAL A 53 0.02 -13.96 7.92
CA VAL A 53 -0.61 -13.49 6.69
C VAL A 53 -1.80 -12.60 7.00
N GLU A 54 -2.60 -12.92 8.01
CA GLU A 54 -3.77 -12.11 8.33
C GLU A 54 -3.38 -10.71 8.79
N LYS A 55 -2.40 -10.63 9.70
CA LYS A 55 -1.89 -9.33 10.17
C LYS A 55 -1.21 -8.56 9.05
N LEU A 56 -0.40 -9.22 8.22
CA LEU A 56 0.32 -8.55 7.15
C LEU A 56 -0.62 -8.08 6.03
N SER A 57 -1.68 -8.82 5.73
CA SER A 57 -2.73 -8.38 4.80
C SER A 57 -3.42 -7.10 5.28
N LEU A 58 -3.75 -6.98 6.57
CA LEU A 58 -4.32 -5.75 7.12
C LEU A 58 -3.33 -4.58 7.03
N VAL A 59 -2.05 -4.84 7.32
CA VAL A 59 -0.99 -3.85 7.16
C VAL A 59 -0.88 -3.39 5.70
N PHE A 60 -1.00 -4.29 4.73
CA PHE A 60 -1.01 -3.92 3.31
C PHE A 60 -2.22 -3.08 2.91
N VAL A 61 -3.42 -3.37 3.44
CA VAL A 61 -4.60 -2.52 3.22
C VAL A 61 -4.33 -1.10 3.69
N LEU A 62 -3.83 -0.95 4.92
CA LEU A 62 -3.52 0.36 5.50
C LEU A 62 -2.47 1.10 4.67
N ILE A 63 -1.37 0.43 4.34
CA ILE A 63 -0.24 1.01 3.60
C ILE A 63 -0.64 1.39 2.18
N ASN A 64 -1.36 0.53 1.46
CA ASN A 64 -1.81 0.85 0.10
C ASN A 64 -2.80 2.02 0.10
N SER A 65 -3.68 2.10 1.11
CA SER A 65 -4.59 3.24 1.24
C SER A 65 -3.81 4.53 1.47
N LEU A 66 -2.79 4.47 2.35
CA LEU A 66 -1.92 5.60 2.63
C LEU A 66 -1.18 6.06 1.38
N ILE A 67 -0.49 5.16 0.67
CA ILE A 67 0.22 5.43 -0.60
C ILE A 67 -0.68 6.13 -1.62
N ILE A 68 -1.87 5.58 -1.89
CA ILE A 68 -2.72 6.14 -2.94
C ILE A 68 -3.24 7.51 -2.52
N SER A 69 -3.66 7.67 -1.25
CA SER A 69 -4.16 8.95 -0.75
C SER A 69 -3.06 10.04 -0.66
N SER A 70 -1.84 9.69 -0.25
CA SER A 70 -0.71 10.62 -0.21
C SER A 70 -0.30 11.03 -1.61
N THR A 71 -0.15 10.06 -2.53
CA THR A 71 0.14 10.33 -3.94
C THR A 71 -0.91 11.28 -4.53
N ALA A 72 -2.20 10.97 -4.37
CA ALA A 72 -3.29 11.80 -4.93
C ALA A 72 -3.27 13.24 -4.37
N THR A 73 -3.01 13.39 -3.07
CA THR A 73 -2.92 14.70 -2.43
C THR A 73 -1.71 15.47 -2.95
N ILE A 74 -0.53 14.86 -2.98
CA ILE A 74 0.69 15.51 -3.45
C ILE A 74 0.55 15.95 -4.92
N THR A 75 -0.09 15.12 -5.77
CA THR A 75 -0.29 15.47 -7.18
C THR A 75 -1.26 16.62 -7.40
N THR A 76 -2.24 16.77 -6.52
CA THR A 76 -3.27 17.82 -6.64
C THR A 76 -2.82 19.14 -6.02
N MET A 77 -1.82 19.12 -5.13
CA MET A 77 -1.17 20.32 -4.60
C MET A 77 -0.25 21.02 -5.61
N ILE A 78 0.10 20.36 -6.72
CA ILE A 78 1.00 20.89 -7.73
C ILE A 78 0.17 21.48 -8.87
N ASP A 79 0.22 22.81 -9.02
CA ASP A 79 -0.42 23.53 -10.12
C ASP A 79 0.30 23.23 -11.45
N MET A 80 -0.22 22.23 -12.16
CA MET A 80 0.27 21.76 -13.45
C MET A 80 -0.89 21.23 -14.29
N ASP A 81 -0.68 21.11 -15.61
CA ASP A 81 -1.66 20.49 -16.47
C ASP A 81 -1.92 19.04 -16.07
N TYR A 82 -3.15 18.58 -16.31
CA TYR A 82 -3.63 17.25 -15.92
C TYR A 82 -2.72 16.10 -16.41
N ILE A 83 -2.15 16.21 -17.62
CA ILE A 83 -1.22 15.22 -18.18
C ILE A 83 0.04 15.12 -17.31
N TRP A 84 0.59 16.26 -16.90
CA TRP A 84 1.78 16.32 -16.04
C TRP A 84 1.49 15.85 -14.62
N GLN A 85 0.32 16.16 -14.07
CA GLN A 85 -0.11 15.64 -12.77
C GLN A 85 -0.19 14.12 -12.75
N ILE A 86 -0.72 13.49 -13.82
CA ILE A 86 -0.76 12.02 -13.94
C ILE A 86 0.66 11.44 -14.01
N ALA A 87 1.53 12.04 -14.84
CA ALA A 87 2.89 11.55 -15.01
C ALA A 87 3.70 11.61 -13.70
N ILE A 88 3.60 12.74 -12.99
CA ILE A 88 4.26 12.93 -11.69
C ILE A 88 3.64 12.01 -10.64
N GLY A 89 2.31 11.86 -10.63
CA GLY A 89 1.62 10.95 -9.74
C GLY A 89 2.07 9.51 -9.89
N PHE A 90 2.26 9.06 -11.13
CA PHE A 90 2.79 7.72 -11.38
C PHE A 90 4.22 7.55 -10.80
N LEU A 91 5.09 8.56 -10.98
CA LEU A 91 6.45 8.52 -10.42
C LEU A 91 6.44 8.49 -8.88
N ILE A 92 5.63 9.33 -8.25
CA ILE A 92 5.48 9.39 -6.79
C ILE A 92 4.96 8.06 -6.27
N LEU A 93 3.90 7.51 -6.89
CA LEU A 93 3.31 6.23 -6.52
C LEU A 93 4.36 5.10 -6.53
N VAL A 94 5.13 4.99 -7.62
CA VAL A 94 6.16 3.96 -7.76
C VAL A 94 7.23 4.15 -6.69
N MET A 95 7.67 5.38 -6.44
CA MET A 95 8.66 5.70 -5.41
C MET A 95 8.18 5.31 -4.01
N GLU A 96 6.95 5.68 -3.64
CA GLU A 96 6.34 5.34 -2.35
C GLU A 96 6.21 3.82 -2.16
N ILE A 97 5.77 3.09 -3.19
CA ILE A 97 5.71 1.62 -3.15
C ILE A 97 7.11 1.05 -2.87
N TYR A 98 8.14 1.46 -3.62
CA TYR A 98 9.49 0.94 -3.42
C TYR A 98 10.04 1.22 -2.02
N LEU A 99 9.81 2.43 -1.50
CA LEU A 99 10.26 2.84 -0.17
C LEU A 99 9.54 2.05 0.92
N ILE A 100 8.21 2.05 0.92
CA ILE A 100 7.43 1.48 2.02
C ILE A 100 7.53 -0.05 2.03
N TYR A 101 7.36 -0.73 0.89
CA TYR A 101 7.55 -2.18 0.85
C TYR A 101 9.02 -2.58 1.10
N GLY A 102 9.95 -1.68 0.77
CA GLY A 102 11.36 -1.80 1.14
C GLY A 102 11.57 -1.85 2.66
N LEU A 103 10.91 -0.93 3.38
CA LEU A 103 10.92 -0.84 4.84
C LEU A 103 10.24 -2.05 5.49
N ILE A 104 9.04 -2.43 5.02
CA ILE A 104 8.33 -3.61 5.51
C ILE A 104 9.22 -4.85 5.43
N GLY A 105 9.86 -5.08 4.28
CA GLY A 105 10.74 -6.23 4.09
C GLY A 105 11.93 -6.24 5.04
N LYS A 106 12.57 -5.09 5.27
CA LYS A 106 13.67 -4.94 6.25
C LYS A 106 13.21 -5.22 7.68
N ILE A 107 12.04 -4.70 8.08
CA ILE A 107 11.46 -4.94 9.42
C ILE A 107 11.18 -6.43 9.61
N LEU A 108 10.60 -7.09 8.62
CA LEU A 108 10.30 -8.53 8.67
C LEU A 108 11.57 -9.39 8.78
N ILE A 109 12.65 -9.04 8.06
CA ILE A 109 13.94 -9.72 8.22
C ILE A 109 14.50 -9.50 9.62
N LYS A 110 14.47 -8.27 10.14
CA LYS A 110 15.00 -7.96 11.47
C LYS A 110 14.28 -8.74 12.57
N ARG A 111 12.98 -9.00 12.41
CA ARG A 111 12.18 -9.81 13.34
C ARG A 111 12.48 -11.31 13.26
N LYS A 112 13.05 -11.78 12.15
CA LYS A 112 13.40 -13.19 11.94
C LYS A 112 14.76 -13.57 12.55
N ARG A 113 15.69 -12.60 12.64
CA ARG A 113 16.97 -12.77 13.36
C ARG A 113 16.74 -12.61 14.86
#